data_AF-A0A482XL46-F1
#
_entry.id   AF-A0A482XL46-F1
#
_cell.length_a   1.000
_cell.length_b   1.000
_cell.length_c   1.000
_cell.angle_alpha   90.00
_cell.angle_beta   90.00
_cell.angle_gamma   90.00
#
_symmetry.space_group_name_H-M   'P 1'
#
loop_
_entity.id
_entity.type
_entity.pdbx_description
1 polymer ?
#
loop_
_entity_poly.entity_id
_entity_poly.type
_entity_poly.pdbx_seq_one_letter_code
_entity_poly.pdbx_strand_id
1 'polypeptide(L)'
;MRAMIKRSLRDSGCPLNIVDDLMENCHERSWPPGLNSLETRQNNRRQYENYVCKRIPGKQAVVVLACENPHINEDMMAEPGLVMIFAHGVE
;
A
#
# COMPACT_ATOMS: atom_id res chain seq x y z
N MET A 1 -6.38 -14.15 -2.44
CA MET A 1 -6.04 -12.77 -2.85
C MET A 1 -4.57 -12.42 -2.55
N ARG A 2 -4.12 -12.47 -1.29
CA ARG A 2 -2.73 -12.16 -0.86
C ARG A 2 -1.64 -12.84 -1.70
N ALA A 3 -1.75 -14.15 -1.95
CA ALA A 3 -0.78 -14.89 -2.78
C ALA A 3 -0.69 -14.41 -4.25
N MET A 4 -1.81 -13.96 -4.85
CA MET A 4 -1.81 -13.45 -6.22
C MET A 4 -1.15 -12.07 -6.32
N ILE A 5 -1.34 -11.23 -5.29
CA ILE A 5 -0.66 -9.93 -5.18
C ILE A 5 0.84 -10.14 -4.99
N LYS A 6 1.24 -11.03 -4.07
CA LYS A 6 2.64 -11.42 -3.87
C LYS A 6 3.30 -11.86 -5.17
N ARG A 7 2.63 -12.72 -5.94
CA ARG A 7 3.11 -13.15 -7.27
C ARG A 7 3.25 -11.98 -8.23
N SER A 8 2.25 -11.12 -8.32
CA SER A 8 2.25 -9.97 -9.25
C SER A 8 3.37 -8.97 -8.93
N LEU A 9 3.66 -8.74 -7.65
CA LEU A 9 4.80 -7.90 -7.21
C LEU A 9 6.15 -8.50 -7.62
N ARG A 10 6.31 -9.82 -7.46
CA ARG A 10 7.54 -10.51 -7.89
C ARG A 10 7.71 -10.45 -9.40
N ASP A 11 6.63 -10.71 -10.14
CA ASP A 11 6.62 -10.68 -11.60
C ASP A 11 6.87 -9.25 -12.14
N SER A 12 6.56 -8.21 -11.37
CA SER A 12 6.86 -6.80 -11.71
C SER A 12 8.26 -6.34 -11.31
N GLY A 13 9.13 -7.23 -10.83
CA GLY A 13 10.51 -6.91 -10.45
C GLY A 13 10.68 -6.26 -9.07
N CYS A 14 9.69 -6.38 -8.18
CA CYS A 14 9.84 -5.92 -6.79
C CYS A 14 10.97 -6.70 -6.09
N PRO A 15 11.89 -6.03 -5.37
CA PRO A 15 13.00 -6.69 -4.68
C PRO A 15 12.51 -7.75 -3.69
N LEU A 16 13.02 -8.97 -3.80
CA LEU A 16 12.51 -10.12 -3.02
C LEU A 16 12.66 -9.93 -1.50
N ASN A 17 13.64 -9.14 -1.06
CA ASN A 17 13.89 -8.88 0.35
C ASN A 17 12.81 -8.01 1.02
N ILE A 18 11.97 -7.29 0.26
CA ILE A 18 10.89 -6.45 0.81
C ILE A 18 9.50 -6.98 0.50
N VAL A 19 9.37 -7.97 -0.39
CA VAL A 19 8.05 -8.46 -0.81
C VAL A 19 7.26 -9.02 0.37
N ASP A 20 7.89 -9.76 1.26
CA ASP A 20 7.18 -10.33 2.41
C ASP A 20 6.68 -9.23 3.37
N ASP A 21 7.50 -8.25 3.68
CA ASP A 21 7.14 -7.08 4.51
C ASP A 21 6.00 -6.27 3.87
N LEU A 22 6.08 -5.99 2.57
CA LEU A 22 4.99 -5.32 1.83
C LEU A 22 3.68 -6.12 1.88
N MET A 23 3.78 -7.44 1.82
CA MET A 23 2.62 -8.31 1.94
C MET A 23 2.08 -8.37 3.37
N GLU A 24 2.88 -8.13 4.42
CA GLU A 24 2.39 -7.92 5.78
C GLU A 24 1.63 -6.60 5.90
N ASN A 25 2.15 -5.55 5.27
CA ASN A 25 1.53 -4.22 5.19
C ASN A 25 0.36 -4.13 4.19
N CYS A 26 -0.25 -5.26 3.82
CA CYS A 26 -1.44 -5.29 2.96
C CYS A 26 -2.76 -5.39 3.75
N HIS A 27 -2.69 -5.41 5.08
CA HIS A 27 -3.84 -5.60 5.96
C HIS A 27 -3.89 -4.51 7.03
N GLU A 28 -5.09 -4.07 7.40
CA GLU A 28 -5.32 -2.97 8.37
C GLU A 28 -4.70 -3.20 9.75
N ARG A 29 -4.36 -4.45 10.10
CA ARG A 29 -3.69 -4.79 11.38
C ARG A 29 -2.22 -4.38 11.42
N SER A 30 -1.61 -4.24 10.25
CA SER A 30 -0.23 -3.82 10.06
C SER A 30 -0.16 -2.42 9.45
N TRP A 31 -1.30 -1.75 9.28
CA TRP A 31 -1.35 -0.39 8.77
C TRP A 31 -1.06 0.61 9.87
N PRO A 32 -0.45 1.75 9.53
CA PRO A 32 -0.10 2.79 10.49
C PRO A 32 -1.37 3.43 11.08
N PRO A 33 -1.27 4.16 12.20
CA PRO A 33 -2.42 4.66 12.96
C PRO A 33 -3.43 5.45 12.12
N GLY A 34 -2.96 6.21 11.13
CA GLY A 34 -3.76 6.99 10.19
C GLY A 34 -4.61 6.17 9.21
N LEU A 35 -4.43 4.85 9.15
CA LEU A 35 -5.11 3.94 8.22
C LEU A 35 -5.77 2.72 8.91
N ASN A 36 -5.47 2.46 10.18
CA ASN A 36 -5.79 1.20 10.87
C ASN A 36 -7.30 0.94 11.14
N SER A 37 -8.17 1.94 10.96
CA SER A 37 -9.61 1.83 11.22
C SER A 37 -10.43 2.44 10.08
N LEU A 38 -11.72 2.08 9.98
CA LEU A 38 -12.61 2.69 8.99
C LEU A 38 -12.80 4.19 9.26
N GLU A 39 -12.99 4.58 10.52
CA GLU A 39 -13.18 5.96 10.95
C GLU A 39 -11.97 6.82 10.58
N THR A 40 -10.76 6.37 10.94
CA THR A 40 -9.53 7.10 10.62
C THR A 40 -9.37 7.26 9.10
N ARG A 41 -9.70 6.21 8.34
CA ARG A 41 -9.64 6.25 6.87
C ARG A 41 -10.64 7.22 6.25
N GLN A 42 -11.79 7.41 6.85
CA GLN A 42 -12.77 8.42 6.38
C GLN A 42 -12.27 9.84 6.68
N ASN A 43 -11.74 10.06 7.88
CA ASN A 43 -11.20 11.35 8.29
C ASN A 43 -9.98 11.77 7.45
N ASN A 44 -9.14 10.80 7.09
CA ASN A 44 -7.91 11.05 6.32
C ASN A 44 -8.09 10.93 4.80
N ARG A 45 -9.31 10.73 4.29
CA ARG A 45 -9.57 10.44 2.88
C ARG A 45 -8.91 11.43 1.90
N ARG A 46 -8.90 12.72 2.24
CA ARG A 46 -8.29 13.77 1.40
C ARG A 46 -6.77 13.64 1.28
N GLN A 47 -6.12 13.03 2.27
CA GLN A 47 -4.66 12.86 2.26
C GLN A 47 -4.20 11.81 1.23
N TYR A 48 -5.10 10.91 0.80
CA TYR A 48 -4.74 9.84 -0.14
C TYR A 48 -4.32 10.36 -1.51
N GLU A 49 -4.82 11.53 -1.91
CA GLU A 49 -4.48 12.19 -3.17
C GLU A 49 -3.00 12.61 -3.22
N ASN A 50 -2.33 12.70 -2.07
CA ASN A 50 -0.92 13.08 -1.99
C ASN A 50 0.04 11.90 -2.16
N TYR A 51 -0.45 10.65 -2.15
CA TYR A 51 0.42 9.49 -2.31
C TYR A 51 0.97 9.38 -3.73
N VAL A 52 2.28 9.14 -3.81
CA VAL A 52 2.91 8.57 -5.00
C VAL A 52 2.65 7.06 -4.99
N CYS A 53 1.71 6.65 -5.84
CA CYS A 53 1.30 5.26 -5.99
C CYS A 53 1.90 4.61 -7.23
N LYS A 54 2.25 3.32 -7.13
CA LYS A 54 2.57 2.47 -8.29
C LYS A 54 1.55 1.37 -8.41
N ARG A 55 0.94 1.24 -9.59
CA ARG A 55 -0.05 0.20 -9.86
C ARG A 55 0.60 -1.18 -9.92
N ILE A 56 -0.06 -2.17 -9.32
CA ILE A 56 0.31 -3.58 -9.49
C ILE A 56 -0.31 -4.10 -10.79
N PRO A 57 0.49 -4.54 -11.78
CA PRO A 57 0.00 -4.92 -13.10
C PRO A 57 -1.13 -5.97 -13.05
N GLY A 58 -2.22 -5.71 -13.77
CA GLY A 58 -3.36 -6.62 -13.85
C GLY A 58 -4.08 -6.86 -12.51
N LYS A 59 -3.99 -5.93 -11.56
CA LYS A 59 -4.67 -5.96 -10.27
C LYS A 59 -5.34 -4.62 -9.97
N GLN A 60 -6.40 -4.67 -9.18
CA GLN A 60 -6.99 -3.50 -8.51
C GLN A 60 -6.25 -3.27 -7.20
N ALA A 61 -4.97 -2.94 -7.32
CA ALA A 61 -4.08 -2.73 -6.19
C ALA A 61 -2.93 -1.81 -6.56
N VAL A 62 -2.43 -1.08 -5.55
CA VAL A 62 -1.27 -0.22 -5.66
C VAL A 62 -0.26 -0.56 -4.57
N VAL A 63 1.01 -0.31 -4.85
CA VAL A 63 2.07 -0.25 -3.85
C VAL A 63 2.44 1.21 -3.62
N VAL A 64 2.66 1.58 -2.37
CA VAL A 64 3.12 2.89 -1.94
C VAL A 64 4.44 2.66 -1.23
N LEU A 65 5.56 3.07 -1.84
CA LEU A 65 6.89 2.87 -1.26
C LEU A 65 7.26 4.05 -0.37
N ALA A 66 7.79 3.78 0.83
CA ALA A 66 8.12 4.83 1.81
C ALA A 66 9.18 5.78 1.26
N CYS A 67 10.19 5.25 0.58
CA CYS A 67 11.26 6.03 -0.05
C CYS A 67 10.78 6.98 -1.17
N GLU A 68 9.60 6.75 -1.74
CA GLU A 68 8.98 7.63 -2.76
C GLU A 68 7.95 8.58 -2.17
N ASN A 69 7.66 8.44 -0.87
CA ASN A 69 6.65 9.21 -0.14
C ASN A 69 7.22 9.90 1.12
N PRO A 70 8.42 10.52 1.09
CA PRO A 70 9.00 11.17 2.28
C PRO A 70 8.20 12.40 2.74
N HIS A 71 7.31 12.93 1.91
CA HIS A 71 6.40 14.03 2.21
C HIS A 71 5.12 13.57 2.95
N ILE A 72 4.87 12.26 3.02
CA ILE A 72 3.72 11.71 3.72
C ILE A 72 4.04 11.57 5.21
N ASN A 73 3.07 11.90 6.05
CA ASN A 73 3.17 11.78 7.50
C ASN A 73 3.44 10.31 7.92
N GLU A 74 4.30 10.10 8.92
CA GLU A 74 4.64 8.78 9.47
C GLU A 74 3.41 8.01 9.98
N ASP A 75 2.37 8.69 10.49
CA ASP A 75 1.11 8.06 10.89
C ASP A 75 0.34 7.48 9.70
N MET A 76 0.69 7.86 8.47
CA MET A 76 0.06 7.42 7.23
C MET A 76 0.97 6.46 6.44
N MET A 77 2.26 6.36 6.78
CA MET A 77 3.24 5.56 6.05
C MET A 77 3.76 4.38 6.88
N ALA A 78 4.26 3.33 6.23
CA ALA A 78 5.00 2.26 6.89
C ALA A 78 6.21 1.85 6.05
N GLU A 79 7.27 1.40 6.71
CA GLU A 79 8.43 0.80 6.06
C GLU A 79 8.16 -0.68 5.73
N PRO A 80 8.64 -1.21 4.58
CA PRO A 80 9.26 -0.48 3.45
C PRO A 80 8.22 0.20 2.53
N GLY A 81 6.94 -0.07 2.79
CA GLY A 81 5.82 0.49 2.04
C GLY A 81 4.49 -0.11 2.47
N LEU A 82 3.43 0.28 1.76
CA LEU A 82 2.07 -0.23 1.93
C LEU A 82 1.59 -0.89 0.64
N VAL A 83 0.70 -1.88 0.79
CA VAL A 83 -0.06 -2.44 -0.33
C VAL A 83 -1.54 -2.21 -0.08
N MET A 84 -2.20 -1.47 -0.98
CA MET A 84 -3.63 -1.18 -0.89
C MET A 84 -4.37 -1.92 -2.00
N ILE A 85 -5.42 -2.66 -1.64
CA ILE A 85 -6.23 -3.45 -2.56
C ILE A 85 -7.65 -2.88 -2.60
N PHE A 86 -8.17 -2.68 -3.81
CA PHE A 86 -9.47 -2.06 -4.06
C PHE A 86 -10.41 -3.04 -4.76
N ALA A 87 -11.71 -2.82 -4.61
CA ALA A 87 -12.70 -3.55 -5.39
C ALA A 87 -12.73 -3.08 -6.86
N HIS A 88 -12.53 -1.79 -7.09
CA HIS A 88 -12.50 -1.12 -8.40
C HIS A 88 -11.85 0.27 -8.25
N GLY A 89 -11.64 0.98 -9.37
CA GLY A 89 -11.24 2.39 -9.38
C GLY A 89 -9.73 2.67 -9.46
N VAL A 90 -8.90 1.64 -9.59
CA VAL A 90 -7.49 1.83 -9.97
C VAL A 90 -7.39 1.85 -11.50
N GLU A 91 -7.16 3.04 -12.06
CA GLU A 91 -6.96 3.29 -13.50
C GLU A 91 -5.46 3.33 -13.85
#